data_AF-A0A8C0QFD9-F1
#
_entry.id   AF-A0A8C0QFD9-F1
#
_cell.length_a   1.000
_cell.length_b   1.000
_cell.length_c   1.000
_cell.angle_alpha   90.00
_cell.angle_beta   90.00
_cell.angle_gamma   90.00
#
_symmetry.space_group_name_H-M   'P 1'
#
loop_
_entity.id
_entity.type
_entity.pdbx_description
1 polymer ?
#
loop_
_entity_poly.entity_id
_entity_poly.type
_entity_poly.pdbx_seq_one_letter_code
_entity_poly.pdbx_strand_id
1 'polypeptide(L)'
;MARGERRRRGAPVDGARTAERAARGGPARRGGEARGFAWRAALGVVVLSLALGLSGCWLLEWRRARAVTLHSAPPSLPPDSSSPAVAPDLFWGTYRPHVYFGMKTRSPKPLLTGLMWAQQGATPGTPKLRHTCEQGDGVGPYGWEFHDGLSFGRQHIQDGALKLTTEFVKRPGGQHGGDWSWRVTVEPQASATMSSGPPTQDFPC
;
A
#
# COMPACT_ATOMS: atom_id res chain seq x y z
N MET A 1 122.85 -21.09 -16.35
CA MET A 1 123.82 -20.45 -15.42
C MET A 1 123.07 -19.31 -14.74
N ALA A 2 122.49 -19.49 -13.56
CA ALA A 2 123.09 -19.58 -12.22
C ALA A 2 123.52 -18.21 -11.64
N ARG A 3 122.95 -17.92 -10.46
CA ARG A 3 123.37 -16.97 -9.41
C ARG A 3 123.12 -15.48 -9.67
N GLY A 4 122.67 -14.70 -8.69
CA GLY A 4 122.65 -14.95 -7.26
C GLY A 4 121.83 -13.95 -6.47
N GLU A 5 121.34 -14.45 -5.35
CA GLU A 5 120.54 -13.81 -4.33
C GLU A 5 121.45 -13.10 -3.29
N ARG A 6 121.03 -11.94 -2.77
CA ARG A 6 121.48 -11.48 -1.44
C ARG A 6 120.43 -10.62 -0.73
N ARG A 7 119.85 -11.24 0.31
CA ARG A 7 119.08 -10.68 1.43
C ARG A 7 119.77 -9.54 2.19
N ARG A 8 118.97 -8.64 2.80
CA ARG A 8 119.01 -8.18 4.22
C ARG A 8 117.74 -7.34 4.52
N ARG A 9 116.81 -7.82 5.38
CA ARG A 9 116.54 -7.43 6.80
C ARG A 9 116.34 -5.90 7.00
N GLY A 10 115.30 -5.38 7.67
CA GLY A 10 114.20 -5.95 8.46
C GLY A 10 113.17 -4.87 8.86
N ALA A 11 112.01 -5.31 9.35
CA ALA A 11 110.99 -4.53 10.10
C ALA A 11 111.50 -4.23 11.54
N PRO A 12 110.75 -3.64 12.52
CA PRO A 12 109.33 -3.18 12.62
C PRO A 12 109.20 -1.74 13.23
N VAL A 13 108.02 -1.15 13.57
CA VAL A 13 107.28 -1.28 14.85
C VAL A 13 106.07 -0.31 14.87
N ASP A 14 105.01 -0.76 15.56
CA ASP A 14 103.79 -0.07 15.99
C ASP A 14 103.95 1.29 16.69
N GLY A 15 102.95 2.16 16.52
CA GLY A 15 102.76 3.36 17.34
C GLY A 15 101.29 3.76 17.40
N ALA A 16 100.62 3.35 18.47
CA ALA A 16 99.27 3.78 18.83
C ALA A 16 99.27 5.19 19.47
N ARG A 17 98.25 6.02 19.18
CA ARG A 17 97.52 6.91 20.14
C ARG A 17 96.40 7.72 19.45
N THR A 18 95.16 7.31 19.73
CA THR A 18 93.96 8.08 20.14
C THR A 18 93.74 9.52 19.64
N ALA A 19 92.61 9.77 18.94
CA ALA A 19 91.40 10.41 19.48
C ALA A 19 90.47 10.98 18.37
N GLU A 20 89.17 10.68 18.50
CA GLU A 20 88.01 11.54 18.17
C GLU A 20 87.78 12.01 16.72
N ARG A 21 86.73 11.49 16.04
CA ARG A 21 85.47 12.23 15.81
C ARG A 21 84.60 11.61 14.71
N ALA A 22 83.33 11.47 15.10
CA ALA A 22 82.12 11.73 14.32
C ALA A 22 81.80 10.80 13.14
N ALA A 23 80.92 9.86 13.47
CA ALA A 23 79.87 9.36 12.59
C ALA A 23 79.25 10.47 11.72
N ARG A 24 79.24 10.26 10.40
CA ARG A 24 78.18 10.73 9.52
C ARG A 24 77.72 9.56 8.66
N GLY A 25 76.98 8.65 9.30
CA GLY A 25 76.10 7.74 8.56
C GLY A 25 75.10 8.59 7.79
N GLY A 26 75.14 8.50 6.46
CA GLY A 26 74.11 9.08 5.61
C GLY A 26 72.74 8.53 6.04
N PRO A 27 71.67 9.34 6.02
CA PRO A 27 70.37 8.87 6.45
C PRO A 27 69.92 7.74 5.53
N ALA A 28 69.76 6.55 6.11
CA ALA A 28 69.16 5.41 5.45
C ALA A 28 67.77 5.81 4.91
N ARG A 29 67.52 5.55 3.63
CA ARG A 29 66.19 5.58 3.01
C ARG A 29 65.29 4.54 3.71
N ARG A 30 64.73 4.89 4.87
CA ARG A 30 63.81 4.04 5.66
C ARG A 30 62.40 4.63 5.76
N GLY A 31 62.19 5.86 5.27
CA GLY A 31 60.90 6.58 5.34
C GLY A 31 59.95 6.37 4.16
N GLY A 32 60.37 5.72 3.08
CA GLY A 32 59.53 5.47 1.89
C GLY A 32 58.52 4.34 2.07
N GLU A 33 58.94 3.23 2.70
CA GLU A 33 58.07 2.07 2.93
C GLU A 33 56.97 2.34 3.97
N ALA A 34 57.30 3.02 5.07
CA ALA A 34 56.31 3.36 6.11
C ALA A 34 55.23 4.33 5.61
N ARG A 35 55.62 5.32 4.78
CA ARG A 35 54.70 6.26 4.13
C ARG A 35 53.85 5.57 3.07
N GLY A 36 54.41 4.59 2.34
CA GLY A 36 53.67 3.74 1.41
C GLY A 36 52.67 2.81 2.12
N PHE A 37 53.04 2.23 3.26
CA PHE A 37 52.16 1.41 4.08
C PHE A 37 51.01 2.23 4.68
N ALA A 38 51.29 3.40 5.24
CA ALA A 38 50.27 4.30 5.78
C ALA A 38 49.28 4.77 4.70
N TRP A 39 49.77 5.13 3.51
CA TRP A 39 48.92 5.47 2.37
C TRP A 39 48.04 4.30 1.91
N ARG A 40 48.59 3.08 1.86
CA ARG A 40 47.84 1.87 1.50
C ARG A 40 46.78 1.52 2.54
N ALA A 41 47.09 1.69 3.83
CA ALA A 41 46.12 1.52 4.90
C ALA A 41 44.99 2.57 4.82
N ALA A 42 45.32 3.84 4.58
CA ALA A 42 44.33 4.90 4.40
C ALA A 42 43.43 4.66 3.18
N LEU A 43 44.01 4.25 2.04
CA LEU A 43 43.25 3.88 0.84
C LEU A 43 42.32 2.69 1.12
N GLY A 44 42.80 1.69 1.86
CA GLY A 44 41.98 0.54 2.28
C GLY A 44 40.75 0.96 3.11
N VAL A 45 40.92 1.89 4.05
CA VAL A 45 39.81 2.41 4.88
C VAL A 45 38.79 3.18 4.04
N VAL A 46 39.24 3.99 3.08
CA VAL A 46 38.36 4.72 2.17
C VAL A 46 37.56 3.76 1.28
N VAL A 47 38.23 2.77 0.69
CA VAL A 47 37.57 1.75 -0.14
C VAL A 47 36.55 0.94 0.67
N LEU A 48 36.87 0.56 1.91
CA LEU A 48 35.95 -0.16 2.79
C LEU A 48 34.72 0.69 3.16
N SER A 49 34.92 1.97 3.49
CA SER A 49 33.84 2.90 3.80
C SER A 49 32.89 3.09 2.61
N LEU A 50 33.44 3.23 1.40
CA LEU A 50 32.64 3.32 0.18
C LEU A 50 31.88 2.02 -0.09
N ALA A 51 32.51 0.85 0.08
CA ALA A 51 31.86 -0.44 -0.11
C ALA A 51 30.69 -0.64 0.88
N LEU A 52 30.87 -0.28 2.15
CA LEU A 52 29.80 -0.35 3.16
C LEU A 52 28.66 0.63 2.87
N GLY A 53 28.98 1.86 2.46
CA GLY A 53 27.99 2.86 2.07
C GLY A 53 27.15 2.40 0.88
N LEU A 54 27.80 1.91 -0.19
CA LEU A 54 27.12 1.38 -1.37
C LEU A 54 26.29 0.13 -1.04
N SER A 55 26.82 -0.80 -0.24
CA SER A 55 26.07 -1.98 0.21
C SER A 55 24.87 -1.59 1.07
N GLY A 56 25.00 -0.58 1.91
CA GLY A 56 23.91 -0.02 2.70
C GLY A 56 22.82 0.58 1.80
N CYS A 57 23.19 1.44 0.86
CA CYS A 57 22.28 2.00 -0.13
C CYS A 57 21.57 0.90 -0.93
N TRP A 58 22.30 -0.09 -1.43
CA TRP A 58 21.74 -1.23 -2.16
C TRP A 58 20.75 -2.04 -1.30
N LEU A 59 21.10 -2.33 -0.04
CA LEU A 59 20.23 -3.05 0.87
C LEU A 59 18.94 -2.26 1.19
N LEU A 60 19.05 -0.94 1.35
CA LEU A 60 17.89 -0.07 1.54
C LEU A 60 16.98 -0.07 0.31
N GLU A 61 17.54 0.08 -0.90
CA GLU A 61 16.77 0.02 -2.15
C GLU A 61 16.11 -1.35 -2.34
N TRP A 62 16.81 -2.44 -2.04
CA TRP A 62 16.23 -3.79 -2.09
C TRP A 62 15.09 -3.96 -1.09
N ARG A 63 15.23 -3.45 0.14
CA ARG A 63 14.15 -3.46 1.15
C ARG A 63 12.96 -2.61 0.71
N ARG A 64 13.20 -1.42 0.14
CA ARG A 64 12.15 -0.54 -0.40
C ARG A 64 11.41 -1.23 -1.54
N ALA A 65 12.12 -1.82 -2.49
CA ALA A 65 11.54 -2.58 -3.59
C ALA A 65 10.65 -3.71 -3.05
N ARG A 66 11.16 -4.54 -2.13
CA ARG A 66 10.39 -5.64 -1.53
C ARG A 66 9.18 -5.19 -0.72
N ALA A 67 9.19 -3.97 -0.17
CA ALA A 67 8.07 -3.43 0.58
C ALA A 67 6.89 -2.99 -0.31
N VAL A 68 7.14 -2.66 -1.58
CA VAL A 68 6.11 -2.17 -2.52
C VAL A 68 5.78 -3.16 -3.64
N THR A 69 6.60 -4.19 -3.85
CA THR A 69 6.30 -5.26 -4.81
C THR A 69 5.32 -6.26 -4.22
N LEU A 70 4.33 -6.67 -5.02
CA LEU A 70 3.45 -7.78 -4.67
C LEU A 70 4.24 -9.07 -4.43
N HIS A 71 3.67 -9.96 -3.63
CA HIS A 71 4.30 -11.23 -3.31
C HIS A 71 4.47 -12.11 -4.55
N SER A 72 5.57 -12.89 -4.60
CA SER A 72 5.94 -13.72 -5.74
C SER A 72 5.24 -15.08 -5.78
N ALA A 73 4.43 -15.44 -4.78
CA ALA A 73 3.69 -16.69 -4.80
C ALA A 73 2.69 -16.70 -5.97
N PRO A 74 2.37 -17.88 -6.52
CA PRO A 74 1.34 -18.01 -7.54
C PRO A 74 0.02 -17.38 -7.08
N PRO A 75 -0.69 -16.64 -7.96
CA PRO A 75 -2.02 -16.12 -7.63
C PRO A 75 -2.98 -17.24 -7.23
N SER A 76 -3.77 -17.01 -6.17
CA SER A 76 -4.82 -17.95 -5.75
C SER A 76 -6.05 -17.92 -6.64
N LEU A 77 -6.22 -16.84 -7.41
CA LEU A 77 -7.32 -16.66 -8.35
C LEU A 77 -6.84 -16.94 -9.78
N PRO A 78 -7.71 -17.49 -10.65
CA PRO A 78 -7.38 -17.66 -12.05
C PRO A 78 -7.19 -16.30 -12.74
N PRO A 79 -6.47 -16.27 -13.88
CA PRO A 79 -6.39 -15.08 -14.72
C PRO A 79 -7.81 -14.62 -15.10
N ASP A 80 -8.02 -13.30 -15.15
CA ASP A 80 -9.31 -12.68 -15.51
C ASP A 80 -10.53 -13.20 -14.72
N SER A 81 -10.32 -13.60 -13.47
CA SER A 81 -11.34 -14.16 -12.56
C SER A 81 -12.61 -13.32 -12.37
N SER A 82 -12.57 -12.03 -12.69
CA SER A 82 -13.71 -11.10 -12.57
C SER A 82 -14.33 -10.73 -13.92
N SER A 83 -13.83 -11.28 -15.03
CA SER A 83 -14.38 -11.03 -16.37
C SER A 83 -15.77 -11.67 -16.52
N PRO A 84 -16.65 -11.11 -17.37
CA PRO A 84 -17.97 -11.69 -17.62
C PRO A 84 -17.89 -13.05 -18.31
N ALA A 85 -16.77 -13.39 -18.96
CA ALA A 85 -16.54 -14.70 -19.57
C ALA A 85 -16.24 -15.80 -18.53
N VAL A 86 -15.55 -15.45 -17.44
CA VAL A 86 -15.14 -16.40 -16.38
C VAL A 86 -16.16 -16.47 -15.25
N ALA A 87 -16.72 -15.32 -14.84
CA ALA A 87 -17.65 -15.22 -13.71
C ALA A 87 -18.86 -14.33 -14.05
N PRO A 88 -19.72 -14.73 -15.02
CA PRO A 88 -20.84 -13.92 -15.49
C PRO A 88 -21.82 -13.56 -14.37
N ASP A 89 -22.15 -14.52 -13.49
CA ASP A 89 -23.13 -14.34 -12.43
C ASP A 89 -22.70 -13.31 -11.38
N LEU A 90 -21.39 -13.12 -11.20
CA LEU A 90 -20.81 -12.17 -10.25
C LEU A 90 -20.40 -10.85 -10.90
N PHE A 91 -20.53 -10.71 -12.22
CA PHE A 91 -20.02 -9.52 -12.91
C PHE A 91 -20.70 -8.24 -12.41
N TRP A 92 -22.03 -8.28 -12.23
CA TRP A 92 -22.84 -7.21 -11.65
C TRP A 92 -23.21 -7.50 -10.19
N GLY A 93 -23.21 -6.47 -9.35
CA GLY A 93 -23.72 -6.60 -7.99
C GLY A 93 -23.78 -5.28 -7.23
N THR A 94 -24.31 -5.35 -6.02
CA THR A 94 -24.45 -4.26 -5.04
C THR A 94 -23.11 -3.94 -4.35
N TYR A 95 -22.01 -3.90 -5.11
CA TYR A 95 -20.63 -3.76 -4.58
C TYR A 95 -20.26 -2.32 -4.19
N ARG A 96 -21.24 -1.50 -3.81
CA ARG A 96 -21.08 -0.12 -3.33
C ARG A 96 -21.72 0.01 -1.94
N PRO A 97 -21.15 -0.61 -0.88
CA PRO A 97 -21.81 -0.71 0.42
C PRO A 97 -22.04 0.63 1.14
N HIS A 98 -21.34 1.69 0.74
CA HIS A 98 -21.47 3.02 1.36
C HIS A 98 -22.55 3.90 0.70
N VAL A 99 -23.22 3.45 -0.36
CA VAL A 99 -24.43 4.11 -0.87
C VAL A 99 -25.65 3.32 -0.47
N TYR A 100 -26.78 3.99 -0.20
CA TYR A 100 -28.00 3.31 0.24
C TYR A 100 -28.44 2.23 -0.73
N PHE A 101 -28.43 2.52 -2.03
CA PHE A 101 -28.71 1.56 -3.08
C PHE A 101 -27.98 1.91 -4.38
N GLY A 102 -27.30 0.94 -4.97
CA GLY A 102 -26.57 1.10 -6.21
C GLY A 102 -25.85 -0.17 -6.65
N MET A 103 -25.50 -0.25 -7.93
CA MET A 103 -24.78 -1.40 -8.49
C MET A 103 -23.52 -0.96 -9.21
N LYS A 104 -22.58 -1.90 -9.35
CA LYS A 104 -21.39 -1.74 -10.18
C LYS A 104 -20.92 -3.06 -10.77
N THR A 105 -20.09 -2.97 -11.82
CA THR A 105 -19.38 -4.11 -12.38
C THR A 105 -18.08 -4.42 -11.63
N ARG A 106 -17.65 -5.69 -11.59
CA ARG A 106 -16.31 -6.11 -11.10
C ARG A 106 -15.20 -5.85 -12.12
N SER A 107 -15.00 -4.58 -12.46
CA SER A 107 -13.98 -4.12 -13.42
C SER A 107 -13.12 -3.01 -12.81
N PRO A 108 -11.83 -2.90 -13.18
CA PRO A 108 -11.00 -1.75 -12.83
C PRO A 108 -11.53 -0.42 -13.39
N LYS A 109 -12.31 -0.47 -14.48
CA LYS A 109 -13.04 0.67 -15.06
C LYS A 109 -14.54 0.34 -15.05
N PRO A 110 -15.23 0.51 -13.91
CA PRO A 110 -16.58 0.01 -13.75
C PRO A 110 -17.63 0.95 -14.32
N LEU A 111 -18.75 0.39 -14.77
CA LEU A 111 -20.00 1.14 -14.88
C LEU A 111 -20.65 1.23 -13.49
N LEU A 112 -21.16 2.41 -13.12
CA LEU A 112 -21.68 2.72 -11.80
C LEU A 112 -23.11 3.23 -11.92
N THR A 113 -24.02 2.69 -11.10
CA THR A 113 -25.39 3.19 -10.95
C THR A 113 -25.70 3.42 -9.48
N GLY A 114 -26.61 4.35 -9.17
CA GLY A 114 -26.99 4.65 -7.79
C GLY A 114 -28.31 5.39 -7.69
N LEU A 115 -28.96 5.25 -6.54
CA LEU A 115 -30.18 5.95 -6.18
C LEU A 115 -29.86 7.18 -5.32
N MET A 116 -30.66 8.22 -5.50
CA MET A 116 -30.74 9.38 -4.61
C MET A 116 -32.22 9.73 -4.41
N TRP A 117 -32.56 10.27 -3.24
CA TRP A 117 -33.91 10.79 -3.00
C TRP A 117 -33.88 12.03 -2.10
N ALA A 118 -34.91 12.85 -2.20
CA ALA A 118 -35.10 14.03 -1.36
C ALA A 118 -36.59 14.27 -1.14
N GLN A 119 -37.01 14.44 0.11
CA GLN A 119 -38.39 14.78 0.44
C GLN A 119 -38.60 16.30 0.29
N GLN A 120 -39.54 16.70 -0.56
CA GLN A 120 -39.92 18.10 -0.74
C GLN A 120 -40.94 18.54 0.33
N GLY A 121 -40.84 19.78 0.81
CA GLY A 121 -41.83 20.39 1.70
C GLY A 121 -41.82 19.90 3.16
N ALA A 122 -40.88 19.05 3.56
CA ALA A 122 -40.80 18.52 4.92
C ALA A 122 -40.18 19.47 5.95
N THR A 123 -39.33 20.41 5.51
CA THR A 123 -38.63 21.35 6.40
C THR A 123 -38.43 22.68 5.67
N PRO A 124 -38.54 23.84 6.33
CA PRO A 124 -38.18 25.11 5.74
C PRO A 124 -36.70 25.10 5.31
N GLY A 125 -36.42 25.35 4.03
CA GLY A 125 -35.07 25.42 3.48
C GLY A 125 -34.76 24.33 2.44
N THR A 126 -33.48 24.00 2.29
CA THR A 126 -33.01 23.04 1.28
C THR A 126 -33.39 21.61 1.67
N PRO A 127 -34.04 20.83 0.78
CA PRO A 127 -34.40 19.46 1.07
C PRO A 127 -33.15 18.59 1.27
N LYS A 128 -33.20 17.68 2.25
CA LYS A 128 -32.11 16.75 2.54
C LYS A 128 -32.02 15.72 1.42
N LEU A 129 -30.97 15.79 0.61
CA LEU A 129 -30.66 14.81 -0.43
C LEU A 129 -29.93 13.62 0.19
N ARG A 130 -30.47 12.42 0.02
CA ARG A 130 -29.90 11.16 0.50
C ARG A 130 -29.16 10.45 -0.62
N HIS A 131 -27.95 9.96 -0.34
CA HIS A 131 -27.17 9.14 -1.27
C HIS A 131 -26.26 8.13 -0.56
N THR A 132 -25.37 8.64 0.29
CA THR A 132 -24.42 7.86 1.08
C THR A 132 -24.98 7.52 2.45
N CYS A 133 -24.53 6.39 3.00
CA CYS A 133 -24.94 5.89 4.31
C CYS A 133 -24.22 6.68 5.42
N GLU A 134 -24.64 7.93 5.64
CA GLU A 134 -24.11 8.79 6.69
C GLU A 134 -24.82 8.52 8.03
N GLN A 135 -24.06 8.19 9.08
CA GLN A 135 -24.65 7.82 10.38
C GLN A 135 -25.48 8.96 11.03
N GLY A 136 -25.12 10.21 10.76
CA GLY A 136 -25.73 11.40 11.36
C GLY A 136 -26.85 12.04 10.54
N ASP A 137 -27.31 11.41 9.46
CA ASP A 137 -28.25 12.05 8.53
C ASP A 137 -29.72 11.87 8.95
N GLY A 138 -29.99 10.99 9.92
CA GLY A 138 -31.32 10.72 10.46
C GLY A 138 -32.12 9.68 9.69
N VAL A 139 -31.53 8.99 8.71
CA VAL A 139 -32.12 7.81 8.08
C VAL A 139 -31.89 6.60 8.98
N GLY A 140 -32.95 5.85 9.28
CA GLY A 140 -32.86 4.63 10.06
C GLY A 140 -34.18 4.23 10.73
N PRO A 141 -34.40 2.92 10.94
CA PRO A 141 -33.54 1.80 10.56
C PRO A 141 -33.54 1.52 9.04
N TYR A 142 -32.46 0.94 8.54
CA TYR A 142 -32.36 0.46 7.16
C TYR A 142 -31.51 -0.81 7.07
N GLY A 143 -31.77 -1.64 6.05
CA GLY A 143 -31.02 -2.88 5.86
C GLY A 143 -31.66 -3.81 4.84
N TRP A 144 -30.89 -4.83 4.43
CA TRP A 144 -31.38 -5.90 3.59
C TRP A 144 -32.27 -6.83 4.40
N GLU A 145 -33.50 -7.01 3.96
CA GLU A 145 -34.39 -8.08 4.44
C GLU A 145 -34.01 -9.40 3.76
N PHE A 146 -33.79 -9.34 2.44
CA PHE A 146 -33.33 -10.46 1.64
C PHE A 146 -32.13 -10.02 0.79
N HIS A 147 -31.06 -10.81 0.78
CA HIS A 147 -29.96 -10.63 -0.17
C HIS A 147 -29.19 -11.95 -0.30
N ASP A 148 -29.24 -12.58 -1.46
CA ASP A 148 -28.57 -13.88 -1.70
C ASP A 148 -27.11 -13.73 -2.13
N GLY A 149 -26.66 -12.50 -2.36
CA GLY A 149 -25.30 -12.21 -2.84
C GLY A 149 -25.10 -12.45 -4.33
N LEU A 150 -26.13 -12.93 -5.04
CA LEU A 150 -26.01 -13.49 -6.38
C LEU A 150 -27.08 -13.03 -7.34
N SER A 151 -28.38 -13.18 -7.06
CA SER A 151 -29.45 -13.00 -8.05
C SER A 151 -30.49 -11.96 -7.67
N PHE A 152 -30.75 -11.73 -6.39
CA PHE A 152 -31.78 -10.78 -5.95
C PHE A 152 -31.52 -10.19 -4.57
N GLY A 153 -32.24 -9.12 -4.27
CA GLY A 153 -32.33 -8.60 -2.92
C GLY A 153 -33.48 -7.63 -2.74
N ARG A 154 -33.89 -7.48 -1.48
CA ARG A 154 -34.89 -6.52 -1.00
C ARG A 154 -34.36 -5.84 0.25
N GLN A 155 -34.35 -4.52 0.24
CA GLN A 155 -33.92 -3.67 1.34
C GLN A 155 -35.05 -2.73 1.74
N HIS A 156 -35.16 -2.47 3.04
CA HIS A 156 -36.04 -1.46 3.59
C HIS A 156 -35.21 -0.30 4.15
N ILE A 157 -35.68 0.92 3.92
CA ILE A 157 -35.07 2.16 4.42
C ILE A 157 -36.17 3.03 5.02
N GLN A 158 -36.04 3.38 6.29
CA GLN A 158 -36.93 4.34 6.95
C GLN A 158 -36.26 5.71 7.00
N ASP A 159 -36.92 6.73 6.46
CA ASP A 159 -36.45 8.13 6.47
C ASP A 159 -37.61 9.03 6.92
N GLY A 160 -37.73 9.21 8.24
CA GLY A 160 -38.85 9.94 8.84
C GLY A 160 -40.21 9.37 8.41
N ALA A 161 -41.03 10.18 7.75
CA ALA A 161 -42.37 9.79 7.30
C ALA A 161 -42.38 8.93 6.02
N LEU A 162 -41.22 8.60 5.45
CA LEU A 162 -41.10 7.78 4.25
C LEU A 162 -40.56 6.39 4.58
N LYS A 163 -41.21 5.38 4.02
CA LYS A 163 -40.69 4.02 3.95
C LYS A 163 -40.34 3.71 2.50
N LEU A 164 -39.06 3.51 2.24
CA LEU A 164 -38.57 3.10 0.92
C LEU A 164 -38.31 1.60 0.94
N THR A 165 -38.68 0.94 -0.16
CA THR A 165 -38.33 -0.45 -0.44
C THR A 165 -37.58 -0.49 -1.77
N THR A 166 -36.32 -0.93 -1.70
CA THR A 166 -35.43 -1.07 -2.86
C THR A 166 -35.21 -2.53 -3.15
N GLU A 167 -35.52 -2.95 -4.38
CA GLU A 167 -35.43 -4.34 -4.80
C GLU A 167 -34.65 -4.44 -6.10
N PHE A 168 -33.91 -5.53 -6.26
CA PHE A 168 -33.31 -5.87 -7.55
C PHE A 168 -33.44 -7.35 -7.85
N VAL A 169 -33.47 -7.66 -9.15
CA VAL A 169 -33.33 -9.01 -9.70
C VAL A 169 -32.35 -8.95 -10.86
N LYS A 170 -31.47 -9.95 -10.96
CA LYS A 170 -30.58 -10.16 -12.10
C LYS A 170 -31.07 -11.33 -12.94
N ARG A 171 -30.98 -11.18 -14.26
CA ARG A 171 -31.26 -12.22 -15.24
C ARG A 171 -29.95 -12.56 -15.97
N PRO A 172 -29.43 -13.79 -15.82
CA PRO A 172 -28.29 -14.24 -16.60
C PRO A 172 -28.61 -14.24 -18.10
N GLY A 173 -27.61 -13.94 -18.93
CA GLY A 173 -27.77 -13.93 -20.39
C GLY A 173 -26.65 -13.19 -21.11
N GLY A 174 -26.51 -13.45 -22.41
CA GLY A 174 -25.49 -12.82 -23.26
C GLY A 174 -24.05 -13.12 -22.83
N GLN A 175 -23.11 -12.28 -23.27
CA GLN A 175 -21.67 -12.44 -23.03
C GLN A 175 -21.07 -11.36 -22.10
N HIS A 176 -21.92 -10.47 -21.56
CA HIS A 176 -21.50 -9.25 -20.86
C HIS A 176 -22.04 -9.16 -19.42
N GLY A 177 -22.41 -10.29 -18.82
CA GLY A 177 -22.85 -10.37 -17.42
C GLY A 177 -24.36 -10.22 -17.18
N GLY A 178 -25.19 -10.44 -18.21
CA GLY A 178 -26.65 -10.43 -18.10
C GLY A 178 -27.28 -9.05 -17.91
N ASP A 179 -28.56 -9.09 -17.55
CA ASP A 179 -29.40 -7.92 -17.31
C ASP A 179 -29.78 -7.83 -15.83
N TRP A 180 -30.22 -6.65 -15.39
CA TRP A 180 -30.75 -6.45 -14.05
C TRP A 180 -31.86 -5.40 -14.06
N SER A 181 -32.74 -5.45 -13.07
CA SER A 181 -33.85 -4.51 -12.93
C SER A 181 -34.00 -4.07 -11.49
N TRP A 182 -34.34 -2.80 -11.29
CA TRP A 182 -34.64 -2.23 -9.99
C TRP A 182 -36.13 -1.94 -9.86
N ARG A 183 -36.66 -2.14 -8.66
CA ARG A 183 -37.94 -1.59 -8.24
C ARG A 183 -37.71 -0.76 -6.99
N VAL A 184 -38.20 0.48 -7.02
CA VAL A 184 -38.15 1.40 -5.89
C VAL A 184 -39.59 1.79 -5.56
N THR A 185 -40.04 1.39 -4.38
CA THR A 185 -41.38 1.71 -3.88
C THR A 185 -41.23 2.70 -2.72
N VAL A 186 -42.03 3.76 -2.73
CA VAL A 186 -42.04 4.79 -1.68
C VAL A 186 -43.44 4.86 -1.09
N GLU A 187 -43.55 4.62 0.20
CA GLU A 187 -44.81 4.62 0.94
C GLU A 187 -44.74 5.66 2.07
N PRO A 188 -45.85 6.36 2.38
CA PRO A 188 -45.94 7.09 3.64
C PRO A 188 -45.89 6.08 4.80
N GLN A 189 -45.17 6.43 5.86
CA GLN A 189 -45.19 5.64 7.08
C GLN A 189 -46.61 5.67 7.65
N ALA A 190 -47.16 4.49 7.94
CA ALA A 190 -48.49 4.36 8.53
C ALA A 190 -48.48 4.96 9.95
N SER A 191 -48.82 6.23 10.05
CA SER A 191 -49.10 6.88 11.33
C SER A 191 -50.52 6.51 11.76
N ALA A 192 -50.70 6.15 13.03
CA ALA A 192 -51.97 5.81 13.66
C ALA A 192 -52.91 7.03 13.80
N THR A 193 -53.28 7.67 12.69
CA THR A 193 -54.23 8.78 12.66
C THR A 193 -55.64 8.33 12.26
N MET A 194 -55.87 7.02 12.09
CA MET A 194 -57.20 6.44 11.89
C MET A 194 -57.63 5.59 13.09
N SER A 195 -57.98 6.23 14.21
CA SER A 195 -58.98 5.72 15.19
C SER A 195 -59.23 6.74 16.30
N SER A 196 -59.72 7.92 15.95
CA SER A 196 -60.53 8.72 16.88
C SER A 196 -61.64 9.38 16.08
N GLY A 197 -62.56 8.56 15.58
CA GLY A 197 -63.89 9.05 15.26
C GLY A 197 -64.51 9.65 16.53
N PRO A 198 -65.27 10.75 16.43
CA PRO A 198 -65.90 11.35 17.60
C PRO A 198 -66.83 10.33 18.27
N PRO A 199 -66.91 10.28 19.62
CA PRO A 199 -67.86 9.42 20.29
C PRO A 199 -69.27 9.80 19.84
N THR A 200 -69.99 8.83 19.28
CA THR A 200 -71.42 8.93 19.01
C THR A 200 -72.12 9.23 20.34
N GLN A 201 -72.62 10.44 20.51
CA GLN A 201 -73.52 10.77 21.61
C GLN A 201 -74.89 10.22 21.26
N ASP A 202 -75.24 9.07 21.84
CA ASP A 202 -76.59 8.55 21.82
C ASP A 202 -77.47 9.46 22.69
N PHE A 203 -78.36 10.22 22.05
CA PHE A 203 -79.46 10.90 22.72
C PHE A 203 -80.63 9.94 22.85
N PRO A 204 -81.10 9.60 24.07
CA PRO A 204 -82.34 8.85 24.23
C PRO A 204 -83.54 9.76 23.96
N CYS A 205 -84.53 9.22 23.25
CA CYS A 205 -85.86 9.80 23.06
C CYS A 205 -86.67 9.83 24.37
#